data_AF-A0A672L4W4-F1
#
_entry.id   AF-A0A672L4W4-F1
#
_cell.length_a   1.000
_cell.length_b   1.000
_cell.length_c   1.000
_cell.angle_alpha   90.00
_cell.angle_beta   90.00
_cell.angle_gamma   90.00
#
_symmetry.space_group_name_H-M   'P 1'
#
loop_
_entity.id
_entity.type
_entity.pdbx_description
1 polymer ?
#
loop_
_entity_poly.entity_id
_entity_poly.type
_entity_poly.pdbx_seq_one_letter_code
_entity_poly.pdbx_strand_id
1 'polypeptide(L)'
;MESHKYSKAGEAKFLEKNEANMKTKAKEMQCSLYLSQEHVVKSSPPKSFTHKIGNFMTLSIAEGDLHHFTADALTCPMNANLAFGNPVAQCFLQFGGDEISEVCKTQQKQQQSLLPGDVVLSDAGKLNAGTLIYAVLPQKGQRLDSHYLQSAVYNSLLKAEGKGCASMALPAVGCESFGFSVKDSCVALRAAVLQFCSDRQNSPKNIRCISIVDSDEEIVEEYNTLIQELGFPDTSTTVPLQSLKLKHGSDTRVLINGVPICLKNGDITKETVDVIVNSTNKSLDLNTGVSGAILKAAGQSVVDECKKQAPQKTGAAVLTGAGALQCKFIAQMVGPDSTADITSSLEMVLNLCEAKTATTLAIPAIGTGRGGFAPKESIKAIFTALEKHLKEPNSSCFRSITVVAFEQKTFDDFRDHFKVWNKPASGKMPENQVKIVSVRIEVKKGDITNETVRGIVNTTNRDMSLRGGLYDHIDLKIHKKDTFIST
;
A
#
# COMPACT_ATOMS: atom_id res chain seq x y z
N MET A 1 -31.91 -24.99 27.50
CA MET A 1 -32.02 -24.05 26.36
C MET A 1 -33.22 -24.49 25.57
N GLU A 2 -34.32 -23.74 25.65
CA GLU A 2 -35.55 -24.05 24.91
C GLU A 2 -35.49 -23.33 23.56
N SER A 3 -35.74 -24.05 22.47
CA SER A 3 -35.74 -23.50 21.11
C SER A 3 -37.14 -23.59 20.51
N HIS A 4 -37.66 -22.46 20.05
CA HIS A 4 -38.95 -22.38 19.37
C HIS A 4 -38.75 -21.91 17.93
N LYS A 5 -39.27 -22.68 16.97
CA LYS A 5 -39.21 -22.34 15.54
C LYS A 5 -40.50 -21.66 15.10
N TYR A 6 -40.36 -20.55 14.38
CA TYR A 6 -41.46 -19.79 13.80
C TYR A 6 -41.30 -19.78 12.28
N SER A 7 -42.18 -20.50 11.58
CA SER A 7 -42.04 -20.75 10.14
C SER A 7 -43.20 -20.23 9.30
N LYS A 8 -44.22 -19.59 9.90
CA LYS A 8 -45.35 -19.05 9.11
C LYS A 8 -45.00 -17.69 8.52
N ALA A 9 -45.51 -17.44 7.31
CA ALA A 9 -45.35 -16.18 6.60
C ALA A 9 -45.85 -15.01 7.47
N GLY A 10 -44.95 -14.06 7.77
CA GLY A 10 -45.24 -12.88 8.58
C GLY A 10 -44.82 -12.97 10.06
N GLU A 11 -44.63 -14.18 10.62
CA GLU A 11 -44.18 -14.34 12.01
C GLU A 11 -42.73 -13.86 12.19
N ALA A 12 -41.84 -14.16 11.25
CA ALA A 12 -40.45 -13.69 11.28
C ALA A 12 -40.36 -12.15 11.22
N LYS A 13 -41.11 -11.51 10.30
CA LYS A 13 -41.17 -10.04 10.21
C LYS A 13 -41.78 -9.40 11.46
N PHE A 14 -42.74 -10.07 12.10
CA PHE A 14 -43.31 -9.60 13.37
C PHE A 14 -42.29 -9.67 14.51
N LEU A 15 -41.50 -10.75 14.58
CA LEU A 15 -40.42 -10.92 15.57
C LEU A 15 -39.30 -9.90 15.36
N GLU A 16 -38.86 -9.68 14.12
CA GLU A 16 -37.87 -8.64 13.78
C GLU A 16 -38.35 -7.24 14.18
N LYS A 17 -39.60 -6.90 13.86
CA LYS A 17 -40.18 -5.58 14.21
C LYS A 17 -40.33 -5.36 15.72
N ASN A 18 -40.40 -6.43 16.51
CA ASN A 18 -40.58 -6.38 17.95
C ASN A 18 -39.33 -6.82 18.74
N GLU A 19 -38.18 -6.97 18.07
CA GLU A 19 -36.95 -7.49 18.67
C GLU A 19 -36.51 -6.69 19.92
N ALA A 20 -36.59 -5.37 19.85
CA ALA A 20 -36.21 -4.48 20.96
C ALA A 20 -37.06 -4.72 22.22
N ASN A 21 -38.36 -4.94 22.05
CA ASN A 21 -39.29 -5.22 23.15
C ASN A 21 -39.03 -6.61 23.76
N MET A 22 -38.73 -7.60 22.90
CA MET A 22 -38.43 -8.96 23.37
C MET A 22 -37.09 -9.03 24.11
N LYS A 23 -36.05 -8.33 23.65
CA LYS A 23 -34.76 -8.23 24.37
C LYS A 23 -34.90 -7.53 25.72
N THR A 24 -35.74 -6.50 25.80
CA THR A 24 -36.04 -5.80 27.05
C THR A 24 -36.71 -6.74 28.05
N LYS A 25 -37.74 -7.47 27.61
CA LYS A 25 -38.48 -8.40 28.46
C LYS A 25 -37.66 -9.63 28.87
N ALA A 26 -36.75 -10.09 28.00
CA ALA A 26 -35.80 -11.15 28.33
C ALA A 26 -34.84 -10.72 29.46
N LYS A 27 -34.35 -9.47 29.44
CA LYS A 27 -33.55 -8.91 30.54
C LYS A 27 -34.32 -8.82 31.85
N GLU A 28 -35.60 -8.41 31.81
CA GLU A 28 -36.46 -8.39 33.00
C GLU A 28 -36.65 -9.79 33.60
N MET A 29 -36.73 -10.81 32.75
CA MET A 29 -36.88 -12.22 33.15
C MET A 29 -35.54 -12.92 33.44
N GLN A 30 -34.42 -12.20 33.44
CA GLN A 30 -33.06 -12.76 33.61
C GLN A 30 -32.69 -13.85 32.60
N CYS A 31 -33.27 -13.80 31.39
CA CYS A 31 -33.02 -14.74 30.30
C CYS A 31 -32.21 -14.09 29.18
N SER A 32 -31.41 -14.89 28.48
CA SER A 32 -30.72 -14.46 27.25
C SER A 32 -31.51 -14.93 26.04
N LEU A 33 -32.03 -13.97 25.25
CA LEU A 33 -32.80 -14.23 24.04
C LEU A 33 -31.91 -14.04 22.81
N TYR A 34 -31.85 -15.08 21.98
CA TYR A 34 -31.13 -15.07 20.71
C TYR A 34 -32.12 -15.36 19.58
N LEU A 35 -32.19 -14.45 18.61
CA LEU A 35 -32.89 -14.67 17.35
C LEU A 35 -31.84 -15.08 16.33
N SER A 36 -31.79 -16.38 16.01
CA SER A 36 -31.02 -16.89 14.88
C SER A 36 -31.99 -17.16 13.74
N GLN A 37 -31.72 -16.62 12.56
CA GLN A 37 -32.36 -17.14 11.34
C GLN A 37 -31.79 -18.54 11.12
N GLU A 38 -32.63 -19.58 11.16
CA GLU A 38 -32.18 -20.88 10.66
C GLU A 38 -31.87 -20.68 9.18
N HIS A 39 -30.58 -20.79 8.82
CA HIS A 39 -30.16 -20.88 7.44
C HIS A 39 -30.94 -22.04 6.83
N VAL A 40 -31.90 -21.70 5.97
CA VAL A 40 -32.50 -22.66 5.05
C VAL A 40 -31.32 -23.29 4.34
N VAL A 41 -31.08 -24.58 4.57
CA VAL A 41 -30.10 -25.36 3.83
C VAL A 41 -30.52 -25.26 2.37
N LYS A 42 -29.90 -24.35 1.62
CA LYS A 42 -30.13 -24.23 0.19
C LYS A 42 -29.75 -25.57 -0.45
N SER A 43 -30.67 -26.13 -1.22
CA SER A 43 -30.50 -27.42 -1.90
C SER A 43 -29.51 -27.36 -3.07
N SER A 44 -29.04 -26.16 -3.42
CA SER A 44 -28.00 -25.91 -4.41
C SER A 44 -26.62 -25.82 -3.74
N PRO A 45 -25.56 -26.36 -4.37
CA PRO A 45 -24.20 -26.14 -3.89
C PRO A 45 -23.89 -24.64 -3.82
N PRO A 46 -23.10 -24.18 -2.82
CA PRO A 46 -22.77 -22.77 -2.64
C PRO A 46 -22.12 -22.22 -3.91
N LYS A 47 -22.58 -21.04 -4.36
CA LYS A 47 -22.09 -20.43 -5.59
C LYS A 47 -20.65 -19.98 -5.41
N SER A 48 -19.77 -20.33 -6.36
CA SER A 48 -18.40 -19.84 -6.38
C SER A 48 -17.96 -19.51 -7.81
N PHE A 49 -17.35 -18.35 -7.96
CA PHE A 49 -16.81 -17.83 -9.20
C PHE A 49 -15.31 -17.62 -9.03
N THR A 50 -14.54 -17.78 -10.11
CA THR A 50 -13.09 -17.56 -10.09
C THR A 50 -12.67 -16.74 -11.29
N HIS A 51 -11.96 -15.65 -11.02
CA HIS A 51 -11.39 -14.72 -11.98
C HIS A 51 -9.88 -14.78 -11.93
N LYS A 52 -9.21 -14.79 -13.09
CA LYS A 52 -7.76 -14.71 -13.14
C LYS A 52 -7.32 -13.26 -13.04
N ILE A 53 -6.35 -12.99 -12.18
CA ILE A 53 -5.67 -11.71 -12.08
C ILE A 53 -4.26 -11.92 -12.62
N GLY A 54 -4.10 -11.67 -13.91
CA GLY A 54 -2.87 -11.98 -14.61
C GLY A 54 -2.53 -13.48 -14.58
N ASN A 55 -1.23 -13.82 -14.52
CA ASN A 55 -0.75 -15.20 -14.69
C ASN A 55 -0.52 -15.96 -13.38
N PHE A 56 -0.53 -15.28 -12.23
CA PHE A 56 -0.04 -15.84 -10.98
C PHE A 56 -1.02 -15.70 -9.81
N MET A 57 -2.18 -15.06 -10.00
CA MET A 57 -3.14 -14.83 -8.92
C MET A 57 -4.57 -15.05 -9.39
N THR A 58 -5.42 -15.51 -8.46
CA THR A 58 -6.84 -15.72 -8.68
C THR A 58 -7.66 -14.94 -7.66
N LEU A 59 -8.76 -14.35 -8.13
CA LEU A 59 -9.83 -13.83 -7.29
C LEU A 59 -10.98 -14.83 -7.29
N SER A 60 -11.26 -15.44 -6.14
CA SER A 60 -12.46 -16.24 -5.92
C SER A 60 -13.55 -15.36 -5.30
N ILE A 61 -14.79 -15.54 -5.72
CA ILE A 61 -15.97 -14.91 -5.11
C ILE A 61 -16.88 -16.09 -4.73
N ALA A 62 -17.13 -16.29 -3.45
CA ALA A 62 -17.79 -17.49 -2.94
C ALA A 62 -18.90 -17.16 -1.95
N GLU A 63 -20.01 -17.87 -2.07
CA GLU A 63 -21.06 -17.94 -1.06
C GLU A 63 -20.54 -18.74 0.14
N GLY A 64 -20.63 -18.15 1.33
CA GLY A 64 -20.30 -18.82 2.56
C GLY A 64 -20.04 -17.90 3.73
N ASP A 65 -19.76 -18.52 4.87
CA ASP A 65 -19.45 -17.83 6.10
C ASP A 65 -17.95 -17.56 6.21
N LEU A 66 -17.55 -16.28 6.17
CA LEU A 66 -16.14 -15.90 6.23
C LEU A 66 -15.42 -16.42 7.49
N HIS A 67 -16.12 -16.57 8.62
CA HIS A 67 -15.55 -17.07 9.88
C HIS A 67 -15.27 -18.58 9.89
N HIS A 68 -15.88 -19.35 8.99
CA HIS A 68 -15.57 -20.77 8.76
C HIS A 68 -14.65 -20.98 7.55
N PHE A 69 -14.39 -19.93 6.78
CA PHE A 69 -13.57 -19.99 5.58
C PHE A 69 -12.11 -20.30 5.92
N THR A 70 -11.49 -21.15 5.11
CA THR A 70 -10.08 -21.53 5.29
C THR A 70 -9.19 -20.73 4.36
N ALA A 71 -8.28 -19.95 4.94
CA ALA A 71 -7.25 -19.19 4.23
C ALA A 71 -6.08 -18.91 5.17
N ASP A 72 -4.90 -18.56 4.66
CA ASP A 72 -3.77 -18.22 5.53
C ASP A 72 -4.04 -16.95 6.33
N ALA A 73 -4.78 -16.01 5.75
CA ALA A 73 -5.25 -14.79 6.39
C ALA A 73 -6.76 -14.56 6.21
N LEU A 74 -7.46 -14.21 7.30
CA LEU A 74 -8.85 -13.72 7.27
C LEU A 74 -8.90 -12.25 7.60
N THR A 75 -9.80 -11.51 6.96
CA THR A 75 -9.98 -10.08 7.23
C THR A 75 -11.29 -9.82 7.95
N CYS A 76 -11.21 -9.34 9.19
CA CYS A 76 -12.33 -8.89 9.99
C CYS A 76 -12.56 -7.38 9.77
N PRO A 77 -13.74 -6.95 9.29
CA PRO A 77 -14.05 -5.55 9.15
C PRO A 77 -14.30 -4.93 10.53
N MET A 78 -13.63 -3.83 10.86
CA MET A 78 -13.68 -3.16 12.16
C MET A 78 -13.96 -1.67 11.99
N ASN A 79 -14.47 -1.03 13.03
CA ASN A 79 -14.48 0.44 13.11
C ASN A 79 -13.18 0.96 13.74
N ALA A 80 -12.99 2.28 13.76
CA ALA A 80 -11.79 2.93 14.32
C ALA A 80 -11.54 2.60 15.80
N ASN A 81 -12.58 2.20 16.53
CA ASN A 81 -12.47 1.80 17.93
C ASN A 81 -12.13 0.31 18.08
N LEU A 82 -11.91 -0.45 17.01
CA LEU A 82 -11.73 -1.92 17.04
C LEU A 82 -12.83 -2.63 17.84
N ALA A 83 -14.06 -2.12 17.77
CA ALA A 83 -15.20 -2.77 18.40
C ALA A 83 -15.87 -3.73 17.40
N PHE A 84 -16.21 -4.93 17.87
CA PHE A 84 -16.97 -5.96 17.14
C PHE A 84 -18.45 -5.58 17.01
N GLY A 85 -18.71 -4.42 16.42
CA GLY A 85 -20.04 -3.80 16.32
C GLY A 85 -20.83 -4.16 15.06
N ASN A 86 -20.28 -5.00 14.17
CA ASN A 86 -20.93 -5.45 12.95
C ASN A 86 -21.11 -6.98 12.95
N PRO A 87 -22.07 -7.54 12.18
CA PRO A 87 -22.41 -8.96 12.21
C PRO A 87 -21.21 -9.88 11.93
N VAL A 88 -20.42 -9.57 10.90
CA VAL A 88 -19.23 -10.36 10.54
C VAL A 88 -18.22 -10.38 11.69
N ALA A 89 -17.92 -9.22 12.27
CA ALA A 89 -17.00 -9.11 13.40
C ALA A 89 -17.52 -9.85 14.64
N GLN A 90 -18.82 -9.83 14.91
CA GLN A 90 -19.40 -10.61 16.01
C GLN A 90 -19.23 -12.12 15.83
N CYS A 91 -19.39 -12.64 14.61
CA CYS A 91 -19.10 -14.03 14.31
C CYS A 91 -17.61 -14.34 14.54
N PHE A 92 -16.71 -13.46 14.11
CA PHE A 92 -15.28 -13.63 14.38
C PHE A 92 -15.00 -13.71 15.88
N LEU A 93 -15.59 -12.82 16.69
CA LEU A 93 -15.45 -12.84 18.16
C LEU A 93 -15.98 -14.15 18.76
N GLN A 94 -17.15 -14.61 18.32
CA GLN A 94 -17.78 -15.83 18.81
C GLN A 94 -16.95 -17.08 18.52
N PHE A 95 -16.37 -17.19 17.32
CA PHE A 95 -15.69 -18.40 16.86
C PHE A 95 -14.17 -18.35 17.03
N GLY A 96 -13.55 -17.17 17.00
CA GLY A 96 -12.12 -16.99 17.21
C GLY A 96 -11.68 -17.03 18.66
N GLY A 97 -12.60 -16.85 19.60
CA GLY A 97 -12.36 -16.94 21.06
C GLY A 97 -11.85 -15.63 21.68
N ASP A 98 -11.53 -15.68 22.98
CA ASP A 98 -11.19 -14.48 23.74
C ASP A 98 -9.85 -13.83 23.32
N GLU A 99 -8.94 -14.63 22.74
CA GLU A 99 -7.59 -14.21 22.31
C GLU A 99 -7.63 -13.03 21.34
N ILE A 100 -8.53 -13.08 20.36
CA ILE A 100 -8.69 -12.02 19.36
C ILE A 100 -9.33 -10.74 19.97
N SER A 101 -10.03 -10.86 21.09
CA SER A 101 -10.59 -9.72 21.82
C SER A 101 -9.53 -8.99 22.66
N GLU A 102 -8.59 -9.74 23.24
CA GLU A 102 -7.52 -9.18 24.07
C GLU A 102 -6.54 -8.33 23.26
N VAL A 103 -6.28 -8.70 22.01
CA VAL A 103 -5.51 -7.86 21.08
C VAL A 103 -6.17 -6.50 20.88
N CYS A 104 -7.49 -6.49 20.63
CA CYS A 104 -8.25 -5.25 20.44
C CYS A 104 -8.23 -4.38 21.71
N LYS A 105 -8.41 -4.98 22.90
CA LYS A 105 -8.32 -4.28 24.20
C LYS A 105 -6.93 -3.69 24.44
N THR A 106 -5.88 -4.42 24.08
CA THR A 106 -4.49 -3.97 24.24
C THR A 106 -4.20 -2.78 23.33
N GLN A 107 -4.62 -2.84 22.07
CA GLN A 107 -4.49 -1.75 21.12
C GLN A 107 -5.25 -0.48 21.56
N GLN A 108 -6.48 -0.63 22.07
CA GLN A 108 -7.26 0.49 22.64
C GLN A 108 -6.56 1.13 23.85
N LYS A 109 -5.96 0.32 24.74
CA LYS A 109 -5.22 0.81 25.91
C LYS A 109 -3.96 1.60 25.55
N GLN A 110 -3.33 1.28 24.43
CA GLN A 110 -2.14 1.98 23.93
C GLN A 110 -2.46 3.37 23.33
N GLN A 111 -3.74 3.78 23.29
CA GLN A 111 -4.21 5.07 22.75
C GLN A 111 -3.72 5.38 21.32
N GLN A 112 -3.45 4.34 20.53
CA GLN A 112 -3.09 4.52 19.13
C GLN A 112 -4.36 4.85 18.34
N SER A 113 -4.46 6.10 17.86
CA SER A 113 -5.58 6.53 17.03
C SER A 113 -5.50 5.86 15.66
N LEU A 114 -6.38 4.89 15.41
CA LEU A 114 -6.52 4.26 14.10
C LEU A 114 -7.44 5.07 13.20
N LEU A 115 -7.04 5.22 11.94
CA LEU A 115 -7.82 5.88 10.92
C LEU A 115 -8.46 4.86 9.98
N PRO A 116 -9.57 5.20 9.30
CA PRO A 116 -10.07 4.40 8.20
C PRO A 116 -8.96 4.08 7.19
N GLY A 117 -8.84 2.82 6.76
CA GLY A 117 -7.76 2.34 5.92
C GLY A 117 -6.60 1.68 6.68
N ASP A 118 -6.48 1.90 7.99
CA ASP A 118 -5.48 1.20 8.81
C ASP A 118 -5.85 -0.27 9.03
N VAL A 119 -4.83 -1.07 9.29
CA VAL A 119 -4.96 -2.52 9.53
C VAL A 119 -4.13 -2.94 10.72
N VAL A 120 -4.71 -3.80 11.57
CA VAL A 120 -4.02 -4.42 12.71
C VAL A 120 -3.92 -5.92 12.45
N LEU A 121 -2.85 -6.55 12.94
CA LEU A 121 -2.60 -7.98 12.80
C LEU A 121 -2.65 -8.69 14.14
N SER A 122 -3.15 -9.93 14.13
CA SER A 122 -2.97 -10.90 15.21
C SER A 122 -2.92 -12.33 14.66
N ASP A 123 -2.68 -13.28 15.56
CA ASP A 123 -3.06 -14.67 15.32
C ASP A 123 -4.60 -14.79 15.28
N ALA A 124 -5.11 -15.76 14.54
CA ALA A 124 -6.55 -15.91 14.32
C ALA A 124 -7.29 -16.65 15.45
N GLY A 125 -6.59 -16.98 16.54
CA GLY A 125 -7.12 -17.76 17.65
C GLY A 125 -7.64 -19.11 17.18
N LYS A 126 -8.94 -19.35 17.37
CA LYS A 126 -9.62 -20.61 17.00
C LYS A 126 -10.18 -20.63 15.55
N LEU A 127 -9.98 -19.57 14.77
CA LEU A 127 -10.43 -19.53 13.37
C LEU A 127 -9.56 -20.43 12.48
N ASN A 128 -10.08 -20.81 11.31
CA ASN A 128 -9.37 -21.63 10.32
C ASN A 128 -8.35 -20.82 9.50
N ALA A 129 -7.48 -20.06 10.17
CA ALA A 129 -6.44 -19.25 9.56
C ALA A 129 -5.24 -19.06 10.48
N GLY A 130 -4.07 -18.80 9.89
CA GLY A 130 -2.87 -18.47 10.65
C GLY A 130 -2.85 -17.02 11.12
N THR A 131 -3.38 -16.11 10.31
CA THR A 131 -3.37 -14.66 10.56
C THR A 131 -4.77 -14.08 10.52
N LEU A 132 -5.08 -13.18 11.46
CA LEU A 132 -6.27 -12.36 11.44
C LEU A 132 -5.89 -10.89 11.21
N ILE A 133 -6.57 -10.27 10.24
CA ILE A 133 -6.39 -8.88 9.84
C ILE A 133 -7.62 -8.09 10.25
N TYR A 134 -7.45 -7.11 11.13
CA TYR A 134 -8.52 -6.17 11.50
C TYR A 134 -8.46 -4.95 10.59
N ALA A 135 -9.35 -4.88 9.61
CA ALA A 135 -9.40 -3.77 8.66
C ALA A 135 -10.30 -2.66 9.17
N VAL A 136 -9.74 -1.48 9.42
CA VAL A 136 -10.49 -0.34 9.94
C VAL A 136 -11.23 0.37 8.80
N LEU A 137 -12.54 0.40 8.89
CA LEU A 137 -13.44 0.97 7.89
C LEU A 137 -14.16 2.22 8.42
N PRO A 138 -14.52 3.16 7.54
CA PRO A 138 -15.21 4.39 7.92
C PRO A 138 -16.66 4.13 8.36
N GLN A 139 -17.19 4.93 9.29
CA GLN A 139 -18.56 4.77 9.79
C GLN A 139 -19.62 5.31 8.82
N LYS A 140 -20.79 4.68 8.83
CA LYS A 140 -21.96 5.06 8.03
C LYS A 140 -22.34 6.52 8.25
N GLY A 141 -22.44 7.30 7.17
CA GLY A 141 -22.87 8.71 7.20
C GLY A 141 -21.75 9.74 7.35
N GLN A 142 -20.50 9.31 7.56
CA GLN A 142 -19.35 10.20 7.34
C GLN A 142 -19.17 10.41 5.84
N ARG A 143 -18.95 11.65 5.41
CA ARG A 143 -18.73 12.03 4.00
C ARG A 143 -17.32 11.62 3.58
N LEU A 144 -17.02 10.33 3.60
CA LEU A 144 -15.70 9.77 3.35
C LEU A 144 -15.68 9.08 2.00
N ASP A 145 -14.72 9.51 1.18
CA ASP A 145 -14.47 9.03 -0.17
C ASP A 145 -14.09 7.53 -0.19
N SER A 146 -14.44 6.83 -1.26
CA SER A 146 -14.20 5.38 -1.46
C SER A 146 -12.72 4.94 -1.38
N HIS A 147 -11.77 5.88 -1.35
CA HIS A 147 -10.34 5.59 -1.23
C HIS A 147 -9.95 4.91 0.09
N TYR A 148 -10.75 5.04 1.16
CA TYR A 148 -10.50 4.35 2.42
C TYR A 148 -10.74 2.84 2.32
N LEU A 149 -11.75 2.41 1.54
CA LEU A 149 -11.97 1.00 1.25
C LEU A 149 -10.78 0.43 0.48
N GLN A 150 -10.31 1.14 -0.55
CA GLN A 150 -9.13 0.75 -1.32
C GLN A 150 -7.90 0.63 -0.43
N SER A 151 -7.70 1.60 0.48
CA SER A 151 -6.57 1.60 1.40
C SER A 151 -6.62 0.44 2.38
N ALA A 152 -7.79 0.15 2.95
CA ALA A 152 -8.00 -0.98 3.85
C ALA A 152 -7.67 -2.31 3.16
N VAL A 153 -8.17 -2.52 1.93
CA VAL A 153 -7.89 -3.74 1.15
C VAL A 153 -6.41 -3.83 0.78
N TYR A 154 -5.81 -2.75 0.28
CA TYR A 154 -4.40 -2.71 -0.11
C TYR A 154 -3.46 -2.96 1.08
N ASN A 155 -3.72 -2.33 2.22
CA ASN A 155 -2.95 -2.55 3.43
C ASN A 155 -3.13 -3.97 3.98
N SER A 156 -4.33 -4.56 3.86
CA SER A 156 -4.58 -5.96 4.22
C SER A 156 -3.73 -6.91 3.37
N LEU A 157 -3.69 -6.68 2.05
CA LEU A 157 -2.84 -7.44 1.12
C LEU A 157 -1.35 -7.33 1.48
N LEU A 158 -0.86 -6.11 1.76
CA LEU A 158 0.53 -5.89 2.16
C LEU A 158 0.89 -6.62 3.45
N LYS A 159 -0.01 -6.60 4.45
CA LYS A 159 0.21 -7.26 5.73
C LYS A 159 0.18 -8.79 5.61
N ALA A 160 -0.75 -9.34 4.84
CA ALA A 160 -0.82 -10.76 4.52
C ALA A 160 0.45 -11.22 3.80
N GLU A 161 0.91 -10.46 2.81
CA GLU A 161 2.15 -10.74 2.06
C GLU A 161 3.38 -10.68 2.98
N GLY A 162 3.45 -9.71 3.89
CA GLY A 162 4.52 -9.59 4.88
C GLY A 162 4.56 -10.76 5.88
N LYS A 163 3.43 -11.45 6.09
CA LYS A 163 3.34 -12.69 6.88
C LYS A 163 3.59 -13.96 6.06
N GLY A 164 3.87 -13.83 4.76
CA GLY A 164 4.10 -14.98 3.88
C GLY A 164 2.83 -15.74 3.50
N CYS A 165 1.65 -15.14 3.63
CA CYS A 165 0.37 -15.77 3.31
C CYS A 165 0.27 -16.03 1.79
N ALA A 166 -0.17 -17.23 1.40
CA ALA A 166 -0.45 -17.58 0.01
C ALA A 166 -1.92 -17.35 -0.37
N SER A 167 -2.81 -17.33 0.62
CA SER A 167 -4.25 -17.13 0.47
C SER A 167 -4.78 -16.12 1.49
N MET A 168 -5.74 -15.30 1.07
CA MET A 168 -6.41 -14.35 1.96
C MET A 168 -7.90 -14.27 1.62
N ALA A 169 -8.76 -14.24 2.64
CA ALA A 169 -10.19 -14.01 2.46
C ALA A 169 -10.67 -12.71 3.12
N LEU A 170 -11.58 -12.03 2.43
CA LEU A 170 -12.18 -10.75 2.80
C LEU A 170 -13.72 -10.86 2.66
N PRO A 171 -14.50 -10.09 3.44
CA PRO A 171 -15.91 -9.90 3.15
C PRO A 171 -16.10 -8.94 1.95
N ALA A 172 -17.33 -8.69 1.52
CA ALA A 172 -17.67 -7.54 0.69
C ALA A 172 -17.39 -6.23 1.48
N VAL A 173 -16.14 -5.76 1.40
CA VAL A 173 -15.59 -4.71 2.27
C VAL A 173 -16.41 -3.42 2.16
N GLY A 174 -16.88 -2.90 3.30
CA GLY A 174 -17.65 -1.66 3.37
C GLY A 174 -19.16 -1.81 3.15
N CYS A 175 -19.65 -3.00 2.80
CA CYS A 175 -21.08 -3.25 2.64
C CYS A 175 -21.82 -3.24 3.99
N GLU A 176 -23.15 -3.25 3.92
CA GLU A 176 -24.07 -3.34 5.07
C GLU A 176 -23.87 -2.25 6.14
N SER A 177 -23.14 -2.61 7.21
CA SER A 177 -22.94 -1.85 8.44
C SER A 177 -22.12 -0.57 8.22
N PHE A 178 -21.36 -0.50 7.13
CA PHE A 178 -20.51 0.65 6.81
C PHE A 178 -21.11 1.56 5.72
N GLY A 179 -22.20 1.13 5.06
CA GLY A 179 -23.02 1.98 4.20
C GLY A 179 -22.52 2.21 2.77
N PHE A 180 -21.57 1.41 2.29
CA PHE A 180 -21.12 1.43 0.89
C PHE A 180 -21.91 0.44 0.04
N SER A 181 -21.98 0.72 -1.27
CA SER A 181 -22.58 -0.20 -2.23
C SER A 181 -21.61 -1.34 -2.58
N VAL A 182 -22.15 -2.47 -3.06
CA VAL A 182 -21.35 -3.59 -3.61
C VAL A 182 -20.44 -3.09 -4.73
N LYS A 183 -20.92 -2.14 -5.54
CA LYS A 183 -20.14 -1.46 -6.58
C LYS A 183 -18.92 -0.71 -6.05
N ASP A 184 -19.07 0.07 -4.98
CA ASP A 184 -17.94 0.78 -4.37
C ASP A 184 -16.91 -0.20 -3.82
N SER A 185 -17.36 -1.29 -3.20
CA SER A 185 -16.51 -2.39 -2.73
C SER A 185 -15.73 -3.04 -3.87
N CYS A 186 -16.40 -3.37 -4.98
CA CYS A 186 -15.76 -3.97 -6.17
C CYS A 186 -14.70 -3.04 -6.78
N VAL A 187 -15.01 -1.75 -6.93
CA VAL A 187 -14.09 -0.75 -7.48
C VAL A 187 -12.87 -0.60 -6.57
N ALA A 188 -13.09 -0.54 -5.25
CA ALA A 188 -12.02 -0.45 -4.25
C ALA A 188 -11.12 -1.69 -4.25
N LEU A 189 -11.72 -2.89 -4.25
CA LEU A 189 -10.98 -4.16 -4.33
C LEU A 189 -10.12 -4.20 -5.59
N ARG A 190 -10.73 -3.95 -6.75
CA ARG A 190 -10.00 -3.99 -8.04
C ARG A 190 -8.85 -3.00 -8.04
N ALA A 191 -9.09 -1.76 -7.60
CA ALA A 191 -8.03 -0.74 -7.54
C ALA A 191 -6.89 -1.16 -6.60
N ALA A 192 -7.21 -1.69 -5.42
CA ALA A 192 -6.24 -2.17 -4.43
C ALA A 192 -5.43 -3.36 -4.96
N VAL A 193 -6.08 -4.34 -5.59
CA VAL A 193 -5.43 -5.52 -6.17
C VAL A 193 -4.53 -5.14 -7.33
N LEU A 194 -4.98 -4.26 -8.24
CA LEU A 194 -4.15 -3.77 -9.34
C LEU A 194 -2.95 -2.99 -8.83
N GLN A 195 -3.15 -2.16 -7.80
CA GLN A 195 -2.07 -1.43 -7.15
C GLN A 195 -1.06 -2.38 -6.50
N PHE A 196 -1.54 -3.41 -5.79
CA PHE A 196 -0.72 -4.45 -5.17
C PHE A 196 0.08 -5.25 -6.20
N CYS A 197 -0.54 -5.66 -7.31
CA CYS A 197 0.15 -6.35 -8.40
C CYS A 197 1.19 -5.48 -9.11
N SER A 198 0.90 -4.18 -9.24
CA SER A 198 1.76 -3.23 -9.97
C SER A 198 2.86 -2.62 -9.08
N ASP A 199 2.82 -2.87 -7.77
CA ASP A 199 3.82 -2.41 -6.82
C ASP A 199 5.11 -3.22 -7.00
N ARG A 200 6.15 -2.59 -7.56
CA ARG A 200 7.44 -3.25 -7.82
C ARG A 200 8.30 -3.43 -6.57
N GLN A 201 8.00 -2.72 -5.47
CA GLN A 201 8.70 -2.89 -4.19
C GLN A 201 8.09 -4.03 -3.37
N ASN A 202 6.77 -4.16 -3.41
CA ASN A 202 5.99 -5.18 -2.70
C ASN A 202 5.25 -6.11 -3.66
N SER A 203 5.90 -6.48 -4.77
CA SER A 203 5.26 -7.35 -5.76
C SER A 203 4.83 -8.65 -5.07
N PRO A 204 3.62 -9.16 -5.28
CA PRO A 204 3.13 -10.38 -4.63
C PRO A 204 4.08 -11.56 -4.82
N LYS A 205 4.81 -11.94 -3.77
CA LYS A 205 5.71 -13.09 -3.78
C LYS A 205 4.95 -14.33 -3.33
N ASN A 206 4.07 -14.18 -2.35
CA ASN A 206 3.39 -15.29 -1.69
C ASN A 206 1.92 -15.37 -2.09
N ILE A 207 1.17 -14.26 -2.07
CA ILE A 207 -0.27 -14.29 -2.34
C ILE A 207 -0.54 -14.79 -3.77
N ARG A 208 -1.36 -15.84 -3.86
CA ARG A 208 -1.84 -16.48 -5.09
C ARG A 208 -3.36 -16.53 -5.16
N CYS A 209 -4.05 -16.50 -4.03
CA CYS A 209 -5.50 -16.54 -3.98
C CYS A 209 -6.06 -15.43 -3.08
N ILE A 210 -6.98 -14.64 -3.62
CA ILE A 210 -7.79 -13.68 -2.88
C ILE A 210 -9.24 -14.17 -2.97
N SER A 211 -9.92 -14.31 -1.84
CA SER A 211 -11.32 -14.74 -1.80
C SER A 211 -12.21 -13.64 -1.24
N ILE A 212 -13.27 -13.28 -1.96
CA ILE A 212 -14.40 -12.51 -1.42
C ILE A 212 -15.45 -13.53 -0.99
N VAL A 213 -15.84 -13.47 0.28
CA VAL A 213 -16.76 -14.42 0.88
C VAL A 213 -17.91 -13.66 1.51
N ASP A 214 -19.13 -13.98 1.07
CA ASP A 214 -20.35 -13.39 1.61
C ASP A 214 -21.42 -14.47 1.78
N SER A 215 -22.24 -14.37 2.82
CA SER A 215 -23.33 -15.32 3.06
C SER A 215 -24.55 -15.04 2.17
N ASP A 216 -24.66 -13.83 1.62
CA ASP A 216 -25.74 -13.45 0.73
C ASP A 216 -25.39 -13.77 -0.74
N GLU A 217 -26.19 -14.65 -1.33
CA GLU A 217 -26.06 -15.07 -2.73
C GLU A 217 -26.25 -13.92 -3.72
N GLU A 218 -27.14 -12.97 -3.41
CA GLU A 218 -27.38 -11.81 -4.29
C GLU A 218 -26.13 -10.92 -4.34
N ILE A 219 -25.47 -10.71 -3.19
CA ILE A 219 -24.21 -9.97 -3.12
C ILE A 219 -23.13 -10.70 -3.91
N VAL A 220 -23.00 -12.02 -3.76
CA VAL A 220 -22.01 -12.83 -4.49
C VAL A 220 -22.19 -12.73 -6.01
N GLU A 221 -23.44 -12.79 -6.50
CA GLU A 221 -23.75 -12.64 -7.92
C GLU A 221 -23.53 -11.23 -8.44
N GLU A 222 -23.94 -10.20 -7.68
CA GLU A 222 -23.72 -8.80 -8.03
C GLU A 222 -22.21 -8.51 -8.10
N TYR A 223 -21.44 -8.97 -7.11
CA TYR A 223 -19.99 -8.82 -7.04
C TYR A 223 -19.32 -9.48 -8.25
N ASN A 224 -19.74 -10.70 -8.60
CA ASN A 224 -19.23 -11.41 -9.76
C ASN A 224 -19.54 -10.66 -11.07
N THR A 225 -20.78 -10.19 -11.24
CA THR A 225 -21.20 -9.43 -12.42
C THR A 225 -20.36 -8.16 -12.59
N LEU A 226 -20.19 -7.39 -11.51
CA LEU A 226 -19.39 -6.17 -11.51
C LEU A 226 -17.91 -6.43 -11.82
N ILE A 227 -17.33 -7.52 -11.30
CA ILE A 227 -15.95 -7.90 -11.61
C ILE A 227 -15.80 -8.32 -13.07
N GLN A 228 -16.78 -9.03 -13.64
CA GLN A 228 -16.80 -9.36 -15.07
C GLN A 228 -16.87 -8.11 -15.95
N GLU A 229 -17.70 -7.13 -15.58
CA GLU A 229 -17.81 -5.85 -16.29
C GLU A 229 -16.54 -5.01 -16.19
N LEU A 230 -15.94 -4.94 -15.00
CA LEU A 230 -14.75 -4.12 -14.74
C LEU A 230 -13.48 -4.76 -15.31
N GLY A 231 -13.40 -6.09 -15.32
CA GLY A 231 -12.29 -6.90 -15.78
C GLY A 231 -10.98 -6.71 -15.01
N PHE A 232 -10.12 -7.72 -15.06
CA PHE A 232 -8.70 -7.58 -14.74
C PHE A 232 -7.90 -7.64 -16.05
N PRO A 233 -6.91 -6.75 -16.26
CA PRO A 233 -6.10 -6.79 -17.47
C PRO A 233 -5.26 -8.09 -17.53
N ASP A 234 -5.39 -8.85 -18.62
CA ASP A 234 -4.63 -10.08 -18.85
C ASP A 234 -3.12 -9.81 -18.99
N THR A 235 -2.28 -10.51 -18.22
CA THR A 235 -0.81 -10.42 -18.31
C THR A 235 -0.16 -11.46 -19.24
N SER A 236 -0.90 -12.05 -20.19
CA SER A 236 -0.37 -13.08 -21.11
C SER A 236 -0.42 -12.74 -22.61
N THR A 237 -0.98 -11.61 -23.01
CA THR A 237 -0.91 -11.18 -24.40
C THR A 237 -0.10 -9.89 -24.50
N THR A 238 1.05 -10.01 -25.16
CA THR A 238 1.63 -8.91 -25.92
C THR A 238 0.66 -8.53 -27.03
N VAL A 239 -0.42 -7.84 -26.69
CA VAL A 239 -1.06 -6.89 -27.59
C VAL A 239 -0.43 -5.54 -27.24
N PRO A 240 0.02 -4.73 -28.21
CA PRO A 240 0.44 -3.37 -27.89
C PRO A 240 -0.72 -2.73 -27.14
N LEU A 241 -0.43 -2.09 -26.00
CA LEU A 241 -1.36 -1.20 -25.33
C LEU A 241 -2.01 -0.32 -26.40
N GLN A 242 -3.23 -0.66 -26.83
CA GLN A 242 -4.10 0.34 -27.38
C GLN A 242 -4.45 1.23 -26.21
N SER A 243 -3.83 2.40 -26.26
CA SER A 243 -4.05 3.49 -25.35
C SER A 243 -5.56 3.71 -25.16
N LEU A 244 -6.09 3.22 -24.03
CA LEU A 244 -6.98 4.07 -23.26
C LEU A 244 -6.21 5.37 -23.10
N LYS A 245 -6.69 6.43 -23.75
CA LYS A 245 -6.06 7.75 -23.74
C LYS A 245 -6.07 8.30 -22.31
N LEU A 246 -5.11 7.86 -21.52
CA LEU A 246 -4.49 8.60 -20.45
C LEU A 246 -3.01 8.69 -20.85
N LYS A 247 -2.70 9.73 -21.61
CA LYS A 247 -1.33 10.10 -21.96
C LYS A 247 -0.53 10.27 -20.65
N HIS A 248 0.75 9.83 -20.63
CA HIS A 248 1.83 10.16 -19.64
C HIS A 248 2.31 9.08 -18.63
N GLY A 249 2.57 7.82 -19.06
CA GLY A 249 3.05 6.76 -18.15
C GLY A 249 4.54 6.38 -18.17
N SER A 250 5.32 6.61 -19.24
CA SER A 250 6.74 6.20 -19.32
C SER A 250 7.74 7.32 -19.07
N ASP A 251 7.31 8.56 -19.21
CA ASP A 251 8.22 9.72 -19.28
C ASP A 251 8.28 10.48 -17.95
N THR A 252 7.56 10.02 -16.95
CA THR A 252 7.31 10.73 -15.69
C THR A 252 7.62 9.86 -14.47
N ARG A 253 8.21 8.68 -14.67
CA ARG A 253 8.58 7.79 -13.56
C ARG A 253 9.91 7.10 -13.83
N VAL A 254 10.78 7.09 -12.83
CA VAL A 254 12.05 6.35 -12.82
C VAL A 254 12.19 5.57 -11.50
N LEU A 255 13.11 4.61 -11.46
CA LEU A 255 13.52 3.94 -10.23
C LEU A 255 14.97 4.32 -9.92
N ILE A 256 15.24 4.82 -8.72
CA ILE A 256 16.60 5.04 -8.20
C ILE A 256 16.77 4.09 -7.03
N ASN A 257 17.68 3.11 -7.16
CA ASN A 257 17.93 2.06 -6.17
C ASN A 257 16.67 1.41 -5.56
N GLY A 258 15.66 1.18 -6.41
CA GLY A 258 14.39 0.56 -6.01
C GLY A 258 13.33 1.53 -5.50
N VAL A 259 13.67 2.80 -5.22
CA VAL A 259 12.70 3.85 -4.84
C VAL A 259 12.08 4.49 -6.09
N PRO A 260 10.75 4.48 -6.24
CA PRO A 260 10.04 5.22 -7.28
C PRO A 260 10.21 6.72 -7.11
N ILE A 261 10.75 7.35 -8.16
CA ILE A 261 10.75 8.80 -8.32
C ILE A 261 9.71 9.12 -9.39
N CYS A 262 8.70 9.90 -9.04
CA CYS A 262 7.58 10.27 -9.91
C CYS A 262 7.64 11.76 -10.24
N LEU A 263 7.24 12.14 -11.44
CA LEU A 263 7.02 13.52 -11.87
C LEU A 263 5.53 13.77 -12.00
N LYS A 264 5.03 14.78 -11.29
CA LYS A 264 3.61 15.15 -11.28
C LYS A 264 3.47 16.60 -11.73
N ASN A 265 2.53 16.86 -12.64
CA ASN A 265 2.05 18.21 -12.87
C ASN A 265 0.99 18.52 -11.81
N GLY A 266 1.23 19.50 -10.95
CA GLY A 266 0.29 19.81 -9.88
C GLY A 266 0.75 20.85 -8.88
N ASP A 267 -0.10 21.06 -7.88
CA ASP A 267 0.13 21.99 -6.77
C ASP A 267 0.64 21.21 -5.56
N ILE A 268 1.86 21.53 -5.11
CA ILE A 268 2.51 20.87 -3.99
C ILE A 268 1.71 21.01 -2.67
N THR A 269 0.87 22.04 -2.53
CA THR A 269 0.01 22.24 -1.35
C THR A 269 -1.14 21.23 -1.27
N LYS A 270 -1.38 20.47 -2.34
CA LYS A 270 -2.41 19.43 -2.42
C LYS A 270 -1.85 18.01 -2.26
N GLU A 271 -0.54 17.86 -2.09
CA GLU A 271 0.06 16.55 -1.91
C GLU A 271 -0.29 15.94 -0.55
N THR A 272 -0.51 14.62 -0.56
CA THR A 272 -0.76 13.81 0.64
C THR A 272 0.43 12.88 0.82
N VAL A 273 1.44 13.37 1.54
CA VAL A 273 2.74 12.71 1.76
C VAL A 273 3.22 13.01 3.17
N ASP A 274 4.21 12.27 3.68
CA ASP A 274 4.75 12.51 5.01
C ASP A 274 5.43 13.89 5.08
N VAL A 275 6.22 14.24 4.07
CA VAL A 275 6.95 15.52 4.03
C VAL A 275 6.78 16.21 2.69
N ILE A 276 6.50 17.52 2.70
CA ILE A 276 6.65 18.38 1.52
C ILE A 276 7.86 19.29 1.70
N VAL A 277 8.57 19.59 0.62
CA VAL A 277 9.66 20.56 0.63
C VAL A 277 9.14 21.95 0.29
N ASN A 278 9.44 22.92 1.16
CA ASN A 278 9.28 24.33 0.87
C ASN A 278 10.65 24.95 0.53
N SER A 279 10.75 25.65 -0.60
CA SER A 279 11.93 26.44 -0.97
C SER A 279 11.74 27.89 -0.53
N THR A 280 12.37 28.30 0.57
CA THR A 280 12.16 29.60 1.25
C THR A 280 13.43 30.47 1.31
N ASN A 281 13.45 31.57 2.06
CA ASN A 281 14.61 32.45 2.26
C ASN A 281 15.27 32.21 3.64
N LYS A 282 16.37 32.90 3.95
CA LYS A 282 17.08 32.80 5.24
C LYS A 282 16.22 33.18 6.45
N SER A 283 15.19 34.00 6.23
CA SER A 283 14.25 34.44 7.27
C SER A 283 13.04 33.51 7.42
N LEU A 284 12.95 32.45 6.61
CA LEU A 284 11.84 31.48 6.55
C LEU A 284 10.44 32.11 6.34
N ASP A 285 10.38 33.35 5.83
CA ASP A 285 9.16 34.15 5.69
C ASP A 285 8.84 34.50 4.22
N LEU A 286 9.46 33.79 3.27
CA LEU A 286 9.31 34.06 1.86
C LEU A 286 7.86 33.88 1.41
N ASN A 287 7.14 34.99 1.27
CA ASN A 287 5.71 34.98 0.95
C ASN A 287 5.43 35.09 -0.56
N THR A 288 6.31 34.53 -1.39
CA THR A 288 6.17 34.53 -2.86
C THR A 288 6.48 33.15 -3.45
N GLY A 289 6.03 32.90 -4.67
CA GLY A 289 6.24 31.63 -5.37
C GLY A 289 5.69 30.44 -4.59
N VAL A 290 6.40 29.31 -4.64
CA VAL A 290 6.01 28.08 -3.94
C VAL A 290 5.92 28.27 -2.42
N SER A 291 6.82 29.05 -1.83
CA SER A 291 6.80 29.32 -0.38
C SER A 291 5.60 30.15 0.04
N GLY A 292 5.23 31.17 -0.72
CA GLY A 292 4.00 31.92 -0.46
C GLY A 292 2.75 31.03 -0.54
N ALA A 293 2.69 30.13 -1.54
CA ALA A 293 1.59 29.19 -1.66
C ALA A 293 1.52 28.22 -0.46
N ILE A 294 2.65 27.64 -0.06
CA ILE A 294 2.75 26.72 1.08
C ILE A 294 2.39 27.42 2.39
N LEU A 295 2.99 28.58 2.69
CA LEU A 295 2.73 29.31 3.95
C LEU A 295 1.26 29.76 4.04
N LYS A 296 0.69 30.24 2.93
CA LYS A 296 -0.74 30.61 2.88
C LYS A 296 -1.66 29.41 3.12
N ALA A 297 -1.34 28.25 2.52
CA ALA A 297 -2.14 27.04 2.65
C ALA A 297 -1.97 26.37 4.02
N ALA A 298 -0.77 26.43 4.62
CA ALA A 298 -0.48 25.86 5.93
C ALA A 298 -1.08 26.68 7.08
N GLY A 299 -1.14 28.01 6.94
CA GLY A 299 -1.72 28.92 7.91
C GLY A 299 -0.71 29.47 8.94
N GLN A 300 -1.22 30.30 9.85
CA GLN A 300 -0.40 31.13 10.75
C GLN A 300 0.49 30.32 11.71
N SER A 301 0.07 29.11 12.11
CA SER A 301 0.85 28.24 13.00
C SER A 301 2.24 27.92 12.43
N VAL A 302 2.31 27.60 11.13
CA VAL A 302 3.58 27.31 10.45
C VAL A 302 4.43 28.57 10.31
N VAL A 303 3.82 29.73 10.03
CA VAL A 303 4.53 31.01 9.96
C VAL A 303 5.18 31.35 11.30
N ASP A 304 4.49 31.10 12.42
CA ASP A 304 5.02 31.37 13.75
C ASP A 304 6.12 30.37 14.15
N GLU A 305 6.04 29.11 13.72
CA GLU A 305 7.14 28.15 13.85
C GLU A 305 8.37 28.56 13.04
N CYS A 306 8.18 29.00 11.79
CA CYS A 306 9.25 29.53 10.95
C CYS A 306 9.97 30.71 11.62
N LYS A 307 9.22 31.67 12.18
CA LYS A 307 9.81 32.83 12.89
C LYS A 307 10.68 32.42 14.08
N LYS A 308 10.32 31.37 14.80
CA LYS A 308 11.11 30.85 15.94
C LYS A 308 12.40 30.18 15.50
N GLN A 309 12.44 29.65 14.28
CA GLN A 309 13.59 28.94 13.72
C GLN A 309 14.46 29.83 12.82
N ALA A 310 14.01 31.02 12.47
CA ALA A 310 14.78 31.99 11.70
C ALA A 310 15.79 32.75 12.59
N PRO A 311 16.93 33.21 12.03
CA PRO A 311 17.38 33.01 10.67
C PRO A 311 18.13 31.66 10.47
N GLN A 312 18.10 31.17 9.24
CA GLN A 312 18.83 29.97 8.80
C GLN A 312 19.91 30.34 7.77
N LYS A 313 20.91 29.48 7.61
CA LYS A 313 21.99 29.66 6.62
C LYS A 313 21.54 29.18 5.23
N THR A 314 22.13 29.70 4.15
CA THR A 314 21.96 29.10 2.80
C THR A 314 22.34 27.62 2.89
N GLY A 315 21.56 26.74 2.26
CA GLY A 315 21.84 25.31 2.25
C GLY A 315 21.27 24.55 3.45
N ALA A 316 20.71 25.25 4.44
CA ALA A 316 20.09 24.63 5.60
C ALA A 316 18.64 24.21 5.30
N ALA A 317 18.19 23.17 5.99
CA ALA A 317 16.79 22.77 6.03
C ALA A 317 16.36 22.52 7.49
N VAL A 318 15.14 22.91 7.82
CA VAL A 318 14.52 22.63 9.12
C VAL A 318 13.10 22.09 8.94
N LEU A 319 12.57 21.38 9.93
CA LEU A 319 11.20 20.88 9.89
C LEU A 319 10.27 21.77 10.70
N THR A 320 9.07 22.00 10.16
CA THR A 320 7.92 22.53 10.89
C THR A 320 6.77 21.52 10.83
N GLY A 321 5.75 21.74 11.65
CA GLY A 321 4.45 21.10 11.44
C GLY A 321 3.83 21.47 10.09
N ALA A 322 2.75 20.77 9.74
CA ALA A 322 2.05 20.95 8.46
C ALA A 322 0.95 22.03 8.47
N GLY A 323 0.51 22.46 9.66
CA GLY A 323 -0.64 23.35 9.79
C GLY A 323 -1.89 22.72 9.20
N ALA A 324 -2.53 23.41 8.24
CA ALA A 324 -3.73 22.93 7.54
C ALA A 324 -3.45 22.06 6.29
N LEU A 325 -2.18 21.76 5.98
CA LEU A 325 -1.81 20.90 4.84
C LEU A 325 -2.00 19.41 5.16
N GLN A 326 -2.20 18.59 4.11
CA GLN A 326 -2.40 17.14 4.20
C GLN A 326 -1.08 16.34 4.31
N CYS A 327 -0.02 16.97 4.81
CA CYS A 327 1.27 16.32 5.09
C CYS A 327 1.54 16.25 6.59
N LYS A 328 2.58 15.52 7.01
CA LYS A 328 2.96 15.47 8.44
C LYS A 328 3.91 16.59 8.80
N PHE A 329 4.88 16.87 7.93
CA PHE A 329 5.88 17.93 8.13
C PHE A 329 6.14 18.73 6.86
N ILE A 330 6.63 19.95 7.04
CA ILE A 330 7.15 20.79 5.95
C ILE A 330 8.65 20.94 6.18
N ALA A 331 9.46 20.52 5.19
CA ALA A 331 10.88 20.80 5.17
C ALA A 331 11.11 22.20 4.62
N GLN A 332 11.36 23.15 5.51
CA GLN A 332 11.71 24.53 5.20
C GLN A 332 13.17 24.58 4.73
N MET A 333 13.37 24.41 3.43
CA MET A 333 14.68 24.41 2.80
C MET A 333 15.02 25.85 2.38
N VAL A 334 16.09 26.41 2.95
CA VAL A 334 16.58 27.73 2.53
C VAL A 334 17.06 27.63 1.10
N GLY A 335 16.47 28.45 0.24
CA GLY A 335 16.64 28.45 -1.20
C GLY A 335 18.11 28.42 -1.60
N PRO A 336 18.47 27.63 -2.63
CA PRO A 336 19.85 27.51 -3.06
C PRO A 336 20.32 28.77 -3.78
N ASP A 337 21.55 29.22 -3.51
CA ASP A 337 22.21 30.31 -4.24
C ASP A 337 22.81 29.81 -5.56
N SER A 338 23.05 28.50 -5.68
CA SER A 338 23.53 27.81 -6.89
C SER A 338 22.88 26.45 -7.09
N THR A 339 23.01 25.86 -8.28
CA THR A 339 22.51 24.51 -8.56
C THR A 339 23.20 23.43 -7.73
N ALA A 340 24.46 23.64 -7.32
CA ALA A 340 25.17 22.76 -6.41
C ALA A 340 24.54 22.75 -5.00
N ASP A 341 24.02 23.89 -4.56
CA ASP A 341 23.34 24.01 -3.26
C ASP A 341 22.01 23.26 -3.23
N ILE A 342 21.36 23.04 -4.37
CA ILE A 342 20.16 22.18 -4.44
C ILE A 342 20.51 20.78 -3.93
N THR A 343 21.65 20.23 -4.36
CA THR A 343 22.06 18.87 -4.00
C THR A 343 22.33 18.75 -2.50
N SER A 344 23.14 19.65 -1.92
CA SER A 344 23.47 19.61 -0.48
C SER A 344 22.26 19.90 0.41
N SER A 345 21.41 20.86 0.02
CA SER A 345 20.18 21.19 0.78
C SER A 345 19.20 20.02 0.77
N LEU A 346 19.03 19.39 -0.40
CA LEU A 346 18.11 18.26 -0.53
C LEU A 346 18.63 17.03 0.22
N GLU A 347 19.94 16.79 0.27
CA GLU A 347 20.52 15.76 1.15
C GLU A 347 20.19 16.00 2.62
N MET A 348 20.25 17.24 3.09
CA MET A 348 19.85 17.56 4.47
C MET A 348 18.36 17.28 4.70
N VAL A 349 17.50 17.63 3.74
CA VAL A 349 16.07 17.29 3.79
C VAL A 349 15.85 15.78 3.86
N LEU A 350 16.54 15.01 3.02
CA LEU A 350 16.43 13.55 3.00
C LEU A 350 16.84 12.94 4.34
N ASN A 351 17.94 13.42 4.95
CA ASN A 351 18.35 13.01 6.29
C ASN A 351 17.33 13.36 7.38
N LEU A 352 16.68 14.53 7.28
CA LEU A 352 15.60 14.91 8.19
C LEU A 352 14.38 14.01 8.06
N CYS A 353 14.04 13.59 6.83
CA CYS A 353 12.98 12.63 6.57
C CYS A 353 13.30 11.26 7.19
N GLU A 354 14.52 10.75 7.01
CA GLU A 354 14.98 9.49 7.63
C GLU A 354 14.91 9.57 9.16
N ALA A 355 15.37 10.68 9.76
CA ALA A 355 15.29 10.91 11.20
C ALA A 355 13.84 10.96 11.73
N LYS A 356 12.85 11.24 10.86
CA LYS A 356 11.42 11.20 11.15
C LYS A 356 10.74 9.94 10.66
N THR A 357 11.48 8.96 10.14
CA THR A 357 10.95 7.72 9.54
C THR A 357 9.89 8.00 8.45
N ALA A 358 10.05 9.11 7.74
CA ALA A 358 9.13 9.52 6.68
C ALA A 358 9.35 8.66 5.44
N THR A 359 8.26 8.07 4.95
CA THR A 359 8.30 7.12 3.82
C THR A 359 7.94 7.77 2.49
N THR A 360 7.35 8.96 2.51
CA THR A 360 6.91 9.68 1.30
C THR A 360 7.30 11.16 1.32
N LEU A 361 7.84 11.65 0.20
CA LEU A 361 8.36 13.02 0.08
C LEU A 361 7.87 13.67 -1.23
N ALA A 362 7.41 14.92 -1.15
CA ALA A 362 7.13 15.75 -2.33
C ALA A 362 8.13 16.92 -2.44
N ILE A 363 8.74 17.07 -3.60
CA ILE A 363 9.78 18.07 -3.90
C ILE A 363 9.27 18.99 -5.01
N PRO A 364 9.26 20.33 -4.85
CA PRO A 364 8.85 21.23 -5.92
C PRO A 364 9.94 21.34 -6.99
N ALA A 365 9.65 22.04 -8.09
CA ALA A 365 10.69 22.48 -9.03
C ALA A 365 11.60 23.56 -8.38
N ILE A 366 12.61 23.11 -7.63
CA ILE A 366 13.46 23.98 -6.80
C ILE A 366 14.21 24.98 -7.68
N GLY A 367 14.05 26.26 -7.38
CA GLY A 367 14.82 27.36 -7.99
C GLY A 367 14.47 27.71 -9.44
N THR A 368 13.49 27.05 -10.07
CA THR A 368 13.09 27.33 -11.48
C THR A 368 12.24 28.58 -11.65
N GLY A 369 11.72 29.14 -10.56
CA GLY A 369 10.98 30.41 -10.53
C GLY A 369 11.92 31.60 -10.30
N ARG A 370 11.73 32.32 -9.19
CA ARG A 370 12.56 33.47 -8.81
C ARG A 370 14.06 33.17 -8.65
N GLY A 371 14.45 31.91 -8.45
CA GLY A 371 15.85 31.49 -8.40
C GLY A 371 16.56 31.55 -9.76
N GLY A 372 15.81 31.63 -10.87
CA GLY A 372 16.37 31.81 -12.21
C GLY A 372 17.11 30.60 -12.77
N PHE A 373 17.07 29.44 -12.11
CA PHE A 373 17.73 28.23 -12.61
C PHE A 373 16.98 27.65 -13.79
N ALA A 374 17.73 27.19 -14.79
CA ALA A 374 17.13 26.46 -15.89
C ALA A 374 16.49 25.15 -15.35
N PRO A 375 15.26 24.78 -15.77
CA PRO A 375 14.60 23.57 -15.31
C PRO A 375 15.48 22.31 -15.43
N LYS A 376 16.24 22.19 -16.52
CA LYS A 376 17.17 21.09 -16.77
C LYS A 376 18.28 20.98 -15.72
N GLU A 377 18.76 22.10 -15.18
CA GLU A 377 19.80 22.12 -14.15
C GLU A 377 19.23 21.76 -12.79
N SER A 378 18.05 22.31 -12.46
CA SER A 378 17.31 21.99 -11.24
C SER A 378 17.04 20.48 -11.12
N ILE A 379 16.44 19.87 -12.14
CA ILE A 379 16.09 18.44 -12.09
C ILE A 379 17.33 17.53 -12.03
N LYS A 380 18.41 17.92 -12.70
CA LYS A 380 19.70 17.20 -12.63
C LYS A 380 20.27 17.23 -11.21
N ALA A 381 20.22 18.39 -10.55
CA ALA A 381 20.71 18.54 -9.17
C ALA A 381 19.83 17.76 -8.16
N ILE A 382 18.51 17.76 -8.35
CA ILE A 382 17.56 16.94 -7.57
C ILE A 382 17.92 15.45 -7.72
N PHE A 383 18.05 14.95 -8.96
CA PHE A 383 18.41 13.55 -9.21
C PHE A 383 19.76 13.17 -8.62
N THR A 384 20.75 14.08 -8.69
CA THR A 384 22.08 13.83 -8.11
C THR A 384 22.00 13.62 -6.59
N ALA A 385 21.22 14.43 -5.87
CA ALA A 385 21.00 14.25 -4.44
C ALA A 385 20.27 12.94 -4.12
N LEU A 386 19.21 12.64 -4.87
CA LEU A 386 18.45 11.40 -4.71
C LEU A 386 19.34 10.17 -4.93
N GLU A 387 20.14 10.16 -6.00
CA GLU A 387 21.09 9.08 -6.26
C GLU A 387 22.13 8.93 -5.16
N LYS A 388 22.70 10.04 -4.67
CA LYS A 388 23.72 10.00 -3.64
C LYS A 388 23.17 9.43 -2.33
N HIS A 389 22.03 9.94 -1.88
CA HIS A 389 21.40 9.48 -0.64
C HIS A 389 20.93 8.01 -0.74
N LEU A 390 20.27 7.65 -1.84
CA LEU A 390 19.71 6.29 -1.99
C LEU A 390 20.77 5.22 -2.32
N LYS A 391 22.03 5.59 -2.61
CA LYS A 391 23.14 4.63 -2.81
C LYS A 391 23.68 4.06 -1.51
N GLU A 392 23.37 4.68 -0.37
CA GLU A 392 23.90 4.23 0.91
C GLU A 392 23.16 2.97 1.39
N PRO A 393 23.86 1.85 1.65
CA PRO A 393 23.28 0.51 1.76
C PRO A 393 22.31 0.27 2.94
N ASN A 394 22.07 1.26 3.82
CA ASN A 394 21.26 1.14 5.02
C ASN A 394 20.25 2.30 5.25
N SER A 395 20.04 3.21 4.29
CA SER A 395 19.55 4.57 4.61
C SER A 395 18.26 5.04 3.94
N SER A 396 17.33 4.16 3.54
CA SER A 396 16.11 4.64 2.88
C SER A 396 14.84 3.99 3.40
N CYS A 397 14.13 4.67 4.31
CA CYS A 397 12.72 4.36 4.62
C CYS A 397 11.74 4.83 3.52
N PHE A 398 12.24 5.46 2.45
CA PHE A 398 11.42 5.98 1.36
C PHE A 398 10.74 4.89 0.52
N ARG A 399 9.41 4.88 0.55
CA ARG A 399 8.51 4.14 -0.35
C ARG A 399 8.31 4.86 -1.68
N SER A 400 8.28 6.20 -1.70
CA SER A 400 8.18 6.96 -2.94
C SER A 400 8.55 8.43 -2.77
N ILE A 401 9.14 9.03 -3.81
CA ILE A 401 9.46 10.45 -3.88
C ILE A 401 8.80 11.05 -5.12
N THR A 402 8.12 12.18 -4.97
CA THR A 402 7.40 12.86 -6.05
C THR A 402 7.98 14.24 -6.30
N VAL A 403 8.46 14.50 -7.51
CA VAL A 403 8.80 15.83 -8.00
C VAL A 403 7.54 16.47 -8.58
N VAL A 404 7.13 17.62 -8.04
CA VAL A 404 5.91 18.34 -8.40
C VAL A 404 6.28 19.61 -9.15
N ALA A 405 5.84 19.71 -10.40
CA ALA A 405 5.99 20.90 -11.23
C ALA A 405 4.62 21.53 -11.45
N PHE A 406 4.45 22.79 -11.05
CA PHE A 406 3.17 23.50 -11.19
C PHE A 406 2.93 24.00 -12.63
N GLU A 407 3.96 24.52 -13.28
CA GLU A 407 3.86 25.04 -14.65
C GLU A 407 4.09 23.93 -15.67
N GLN A 408 3.22 23.88 -16.70
CA GLN A 408 3.31 22.89 -17.77
C GLN A 408 4.67 22.89 -18.48
N LYS A 409 5.25 24.07 -18.74
CA LYS A 409 6.57 24.19 -19.37
C LYS A 409 7.68 23.54 -18.53
N THR A 410 7.71 23.83 -17.24
CA THR A 410 8.68 23.23 -16.30
C THR A 410 8.47 21.71 -16.19
N PHE A 411 7.21 21.27 -16.16
CA PHE A 411 6.87 19.84 -16.19
C PHE A 411 7.38 19.17 -17.47
N ASP A 412 7.20 19.78 -18.64
CA ASP A 412 7.66 19.24 -19.91
C ASP A 412 9.20 19.12 -19.96
N ASP A 413 9.93 20.13 -19.46
CA ASP A 413 11.39 20.11 -19.34
C ASP A 413 11.88 19.00 -18.39
N PHE A 414 11.21 18.83 -17.24
CA PHE A 414 11.53 17.77 -16.29
C PHE A 414 11.22 16.39 -16.90
N ARG A 415 10.09 16.25 -17.61
CA ARG A 415 9.70 15.01 -18.30
C ARG A 415 10.75 14.59 -19.31
N ASP A 416 11.35 15.53 -20.03
CA ASP A 416 12.43 15.21 -20.97
C ASP A 416 13.70 14.69 -20.28
N HIS A 417 13.99 15.16 -19.06
CA HIS A 417 15.06 14.58 -18.24
C HIS A 417 14.75 13.14 -17.82
N PHE A 418 13.51 12.86 -17.37
CA PHE A 418 13.06 11.50 -17.04
C PHE A 418 13.13 10.55 -18.24
N LYS A 419 12.80 11.01 -19.46
CA LYS A 419 12.98 10.23 -20.70
C LYS A 419 14.43 9.83 -20.93
N VAL A 420 15.37 10.77 -20.76
CA VAL A 420 16.81 10.49 -20.94
C VAL A 420 17.27 9.46 -19.92
N TRP A 421 16.82 9.58 -18.67
CA TRP A 421 17.13 8.64 -17.60
C TRP A 421 16.64 7.21 -17.88
N ASN A 422 15.47 7.08 -18.52
CA ASN A 422 14.87 5.79 -18.86
C ASN A 422 15.50 5.09 -20.08
N LYS A 423 16.44 5.72 -20.80
CA LYS A 423 17.12 5.08 -21.94
C LYS A 423 18.16 4.05 -21.46
N PRO A 424 18.14 2.80 -21.97
CA PRO A 424 19.18 1.82 -21.65
C PRO A 424 20.55 2.27 -22.19
N ALA A 425 21.60 2.18 -21.38
CA ALA A 425 22.96 2.50 -21.78
C ALA A 425 23.40 1.66 -23.00
N SER A 426 23.73 2.35 -24.10
CA SER A 426 24.11 1.76 -25.39
C SER A 426 25.57 1.30 -25.44
N GLY A 427 25.91 0.25 -24.67
CA GLY A 427 27.20 -0.45 -24.79
C GLY A 427 26.98 -1.86 -25.34
N LYS A 428 27.77 -2.29 -26.34
CA LYS A 428 27.83 -3.70 -26.77
C LYS A 428 28.18 -4.56 -25.56
N MET A 429 27.38 -5.59 -25.27
CA MET A 429 27.64 -6.50 -24.16
C MET A 429 28.83 -7.43 -24.49
N PRO A 430 29.69 -7.75 -23.50
CA PRO A 430 30.76 -8.73 -23.66
C PRO A 430 30.21 -10.10 -24.10
N GLU A 431 30.96 -10.86 -24.91
CA GLU A 431 30.53 -12.16 -25.46
C GLU A 431 30.16 -13.21 -24.38
N ASN A 432 30.74 -13.09 -23.17
CA ASN A 432 30.45 -13.97 -22.05
C ASN A 432 29.26 -13.50 -21.18
N GLN A 433 28.51 -12.49 -21.62
CA GLN A 433 27.38 -11.93 -20.88
C GLN A 433 26.10 -11.91 -21.73
N VAL A 434 25.00 -12.36 -21.15
CA VAL A 434 23.67 -12.30 -21.75
C VAL A 434 22.75 -11.51 -20.83
N LYS A 435 21.87 -10.68 -21.40
CA LYS A 435 20.86 -9.96 -20.63
C LYS A 435 19.48 -10.52 -20.95
N ILE A 436 18.84 -11.09 -19.95
CA ILE A 436 17.45 -11.52 -20.02
C ILE A 436 16.62 -10.50 -19.24
N VAL A 437 15.88 -9.65 -19.97
CA VAL A 437 15.13 -8.53 -19.42
C VAL A 437 16.04 -7.55 -18.64
N SER A 438 16.00 -7.54 -17.31
CA SER A 438 16.85 -6.69 -16.45
C SER A 438 18.00 -7.44 -15.78
N VAL A 439 18.03 -8.77 -15.92
CA VAL A 439 19.02 -9.66 -15.31
C VAL A 439 20.18 -9.86 -16.27
N ARG A 440 21.40 -9.57 -15.80
CA ARG A 440 22.64 -9.82 -16.55
C ARG A 440 23.24 -11.14 -16.08
N ILE A 441 23.24 -12.14 -16.95
CA ILE A 441 23.90 -13.42 -16.76
C ILE A 441 25.32 -13.30 -17.28
N GLU A 442 26.29 -13.77 -16.49
CA GLU A 442 27.70 -13.84 -16.88
C GLU A 442 28.16 -15.29 -16.80
N VAL A 443 28.76 -15.79 -17.88
CA VAL A 443 29.40 -17.11 -17.92
C VAL A 443 30.89 -16.91 -17.63
N LYS A 444 31.37 -17.56 -16.57
CA LYS A 444 32.79 -17.58 -16.18
C LYS A 444 33.27 -19.02 -16.05
N LYS A 445 34.47 -19.28 -16.52
CA LYS A 445 35.20 -20.53 -16.27
C LYS A 445 36.13 -20.30 -15.08
N GLY A 446 35.96 -21.04 -13.99
CA GLY A 446 36.79 -20.89 -12.79
C GLY A 446 36.33 -21.74 -11.61
N ASP A 447 37.09 -21.68 -10.52
CA ASP A 447 36.76 -22.33 -9.26
C ASP A 447 35.79 -21.46 -8.44
N ILE A 448 34.63 -22.01 -8.10
CA ILE A 448 33.56 -21.29 -7.40
C ILE A 448 33.96 -20.86 -5.98
N THR A 449 34.95 -21.52 -5.37
CA THR A 449 35.44 -21.18 -4.03
C THR A 449 36.18 -19.84 -3.98
N ASN A 450 36.65 -19.35 -5.13
CA ASN A 450 37.40 -18.09 -5.25
C ASN A 450 36.53 -16.90 -5.67
N GLU A 451 35.21 -17.05 -5.74
CA GLU A 451 34.29 -16.02 -6.25
C GLU A 451 33.73 -15.12 -5.14
N THR A 452 33.74 -13.81 -5.38
CA THR A 452 33.17 -12.80 -4.47
C THR A 452 31.76 -12.40 -4.92
N VAL A 453 30.76 -13.22 -4.58
CA VAL A 453 29.35 -12.98 -4.91
C VAL A 453 28.46 -13.08 -3.69
N ARG A 454 27.27 -12.48 -3.75
CA ARG A 454 26.32 -12.43 -2.61
C ARG A 454 25.68 -13.77 -2.26
N GLY A 455 25.70 -14.74 -3.17
CA GLY A 455 25.18 -16.08 -2.93
C GLY A 455 25.81 -17.08 -3.87
N ILE A 456 26.17 -18.24 -3.33
CA ILE A 456 26.68 -19.39 -4.07
C ILE A 456 25.66 -20.51 -3.91
N VAL A 457 25.20 -21.08 -5.02
CA VAL A 457 24.31 -22.24 -5.02
C VAL A 457 25.18 -23.49 -5.05
N ASN A 458 25.05 -24.33 -4.03
CA ASN A 458 25.74 -25.62 -3.96
C ASN A 458 24.75 -26.76 -4.23
N THR A 459 25.21 -27.82 -4.88
CA THR A 459 24.45 -29.07 -5.04
C THR A 459 24.89 -30.05 -3.97
N THR A 460 23.93 -30.71 -3.30
CA THR A 460 24.20 -31.71 -2.27
C THR A 460 23.42 -32.99 -2.53
N ASN A 461 23.83 -34.08 -1.88
CA ASN A 461 23.11 -35.35 -1.89
C ASN A 461 21.94 -35.33 -0.87
N ARG A 462 21.10 -36.37 -0.88
CA ARG A 462 19.88 -36.44 -0.02
C ARG A 462 20.17 -36.34 1.48
N ASP A 463 21.34 -36.75 1.91
CA ASP A 463 21.84 -36.70 3.29
C ASP A 463 22.50 -35.36 3.63
N MET A 464 22.49 -34.38 2.71
CA MET A 464 23.14 -33.07 2.85
C MET A 464 24.63 -33.16 3.22
N SER A 465 25.27 -34.28 2.85
CA SER A 465 26.70 -34.50 3.04
C SER A 465 27.49 -33.78 1.95
N LEU A 466 28.43 -32.95 2.39
CA LEU A 466 29.34 -32.22 1.50
C LEU A 466 30.52 -33.09 1.02
N ARG A 467 30.57 -34.38 1.36
CA ARG A 467 31.72 -35.26 1.13
C ARG A 467 31.57 -36.25 -0.05
N GLY A 468 30.53 -36.13 -0.88
CA GLY A 468 30.12 -37.21 -1.80
C GLY A 468 30.12 -36.92 -3.31
N GLY A 469 30.52 -35.74 -3.79
CA GLY A 469 30.40 -35.40 -5.22
C GLY A 469 31.58 -35.87 -6.08
N LEU A 470 31.34 -36.78 -7.03
CA LEU A 470 32.26 -37.22 -8.08
C LEU A 470 31.93 -36.54 -9.43
N TYR A 471 32.91 -35.79 -9.96
CA TYR A 471 33.19 -35.39 -11.36
C TYR A 471 32.35 -34.34 -12.13
N ASP A 472 33.15 -33.44 -12.74
CA ASP A 472 33.15 -32.78 -14.05
C ASP A 472 32.03 -31.79 -14.48
N HIS A 473 32.43 -30.53 -14.30
CA HIS A 473 31.83 -29.22 -14.56
C HIS A 473 31.30 -28.93 -15.97
N ILE A 474 30.01 -28.58 -16.05
CA ILE A 474 29.52 -27.39 -16.79
C ILE A 474 28.41 -26.75 -15.95
N ASP A 475 28.67 -25.58 -15.36
CA ASP A 475 27.74 -24.91 -14.45
C ASP A 475 27.24 -23.56 -14.99
N LEU A 476 25.91 -23.40 -14.98
CA LEU A 476 25.16 -22.20 -15.37
C LEU A 476 24.93 -21.28 -14.15
N LYS A 477 25.42 -20.03 -14.20
CA LYS A 477 25.13 -19.00 -13.18
C LYS A 477 24.00 -18.07 -13.62
N ILE A 478 23.02 -17.84 -12.75
CA ILE A 478 21.97 -16.82 -12.91
C ILE A 478 22.27 -15.70 -11.90
N HIS A 479 22.52 -14.49 -12.40
CA HIS A 479 22.78 -13.33 -11.56
C HIS A 479 21.48 -12.62 -11.19
N LYS A 480 20.88 -13.00 -10.06
CA LYS A 480 19.80 -12.23 -9.45
C LYS A 480 20.42 -11.05 -8.71
N LYS A 481 20.05 -9.82 -9.07
CA LYS A 481 20.35 -8.65 -8.25
C LYS A 481 19.43 -8.72 -7.02
N ASP A 482 20.00 -9.26 -5.96
CA ASP A 482 19.61 -9.18 -4.55
C ASP A 482 18.32 -9.85 -4.06
N THR A 483 18.53 -10.98 -3.38
CA THR A 483 17.88 -11.24 -2.09
C THR A 483 18.93 -11.88 -1.19
N PHE A 484 19.32 -11.20 -0.11
CA PHE A 484 19.97 -11.84 1.02
C PHE A 484 18.89 -12.27 2.02
N ILE A 485 18.99 -13.51 2.45
CA ILE A 485 18.62 -13.97 3.80
C ILE A 485 19.93 -14.53 4.34
N SER A 486 20.48 -13.96 5.42
CA SER A 486 21.37 -14.70 6.32
C SER A 486 20.49 -15.24 7.44
N THR A 487 20.64 -16.54 7.71
CA THR A 487 20.29 -17.17 8.99
C THR A 487 21.14 -16.65 10.13
#